data_AF-A0A919SC69-F1
#
_entry.id   AF-A0A919SC69-F1
#
_cell.length_a   1.000
_cell.length_b   1.000
_cell.length_c   1.000
_cell.angle_alpha   90.00
_cell.angle_beta   90.00
_cell.angle_gamma   90.00
#
_symmetry.space_group_name_H-M   'P 1'
#
loop_
_entity.id
_entity.type
_entity.pdbx_description
1 polymer ?
#
loop_
_entity_poly.entity_id
_entity_poly.type
_entity_poly.pdbx_seq_one_letter_code
_entity_poly.pdbx_strand_id
1 'polypeptide(L)'
;MPQQQDANLAFFETANSQHDFTVVLRGYDRGQVDAHLGRLVAALNQSEQARGEAEQRMNDAQRRLRQAEQRLNALEQKLADSNKLLEENNRPTLSGLGTRVEQILRLAEEQANDHRSEAKRESEGILSAARLEAREITDKARAEAAAMKATAERDAGQLRTHAEREAAENRVQARREADTLRSDADRETKQLRTVTAHEVAELKSTVEREVASLRATAEREITQLRAKAAREAEEKRAEATKLLTDSRDKRDKDLQALAMEIAERREKAEREESERHASQVNATQKMVSEAEERARAAEDRAKEIEQRAENRRLESERHSVETVEKARALAEKTVSEARSESQRLLGDARQEAEITTQAAKRQVEDLTRQKDQVTNQLGQMLSGLSGLVPTVGPAAAAQAVAAAAPAAAQPAAAQPTPAAPAAEAPAQRTGEDDADVEAPEVAAKGS
;
A
#
# COMPACT_ATOMS: atom_id res chain seq x y z
N MET A 1 67.70 115.76 139.82
CA MET A 1 67.53 117.11 140.38
C MET A 1 66.79 117.96 139.34
N PRO A 2 65.79 118.77 139.72
CA PRO A 2 64.43 118.23 139.93
C PRO A 2 63.35 119.00 139.13
N GLN A 3 62.18 118.37 138.92
CA GLN A 3 60.89 119.05 138.69
C GLN A 3 59.73 118.03 138.75
N GLN A 4 59.45 117.52 139.95
CA GLN A 4 58.26 116.72 140.28
C GLN A 4 57.84 117.03 141.72
N GLN A 5 57.31 118.24 141.97
CA GLN A 5 56.79 118.63 143.29
C GLN A 5 55.41 119.32 143.25
N ASP A 6 54.98 119.87 142.11
CA ASP A 6 53.71 120.63 142.03
C ASP A 6 52.42 119.77 142.05
N ALA A 7 52.55 118.44 142.02
CA ALA A 7 51.41 117.52 142.03
C ALA A 7 50.69 117.40 143.38
N ASN A 8 51.34 117.77 144.50
CA ASN A 8 50.79 117.52 145.84
C ASN A 8 49.90 118.65 146.40
N LEU A 9 49.96 119.87 145.85
CA LEU A 9 49.19 121.02 146.38
C LEU A 9 47.74 121.05 145.86
N ALA A 10 47.52 120.74 144.59
CA ALA A 10 46.17 120.77 143.98
C ALA A 10 45.19 119.73 144.56
N PHE A 11 45.70 118.63 145.14
CA PHE A 11 44.87 117.58 145.73
C PHE A 11 44.13 118.06 146.99
N PHE A 12 44.80 118.86 147.84
CA PHE A 12 44.21 119.33 149.10
C PHE A 12 43.20 120.46 148.94
N GLU A 13 43.29 121.28 147.88
CA GLU A 13 42.30 122.35 147.62
C GLU A 13 40.91 121.81 147.28
N THR A 14 40.83 120.68 146.58
CA THR A 14 39.53 120.11 146.15
C THR A 14 38.76 119.50 147.34
N ALA A 15 39.47 118.99 148.35
CA ALA A 15 38.89 118.26 149.48
C ALA A 15 38.03 119.12 150.43
N ASN A 16 38.16 120.46 150.39
CA ASN A 16 37.51 121.37 151.34
C ASN A 16 36.33 122.15 150.75
N SER A 17 35.81 121.72 149.60
CA SER A 17 34.64 122.32 148.97
C SER A 17 33.34 121.80 149.62
N GLN A 18 32.75 122.61 150.51
CA GLN A 18 31.40 122.38 151.03
C GLN A 18 30.39 122.50 149.89
N HIS A 19 29.76 121.38 149.53
CA HIS A 19 28.74 121.32 148.48
C HIS A 19 27.34 121.44 149.11
N ASP A 20 26.72 122.62 148.95
CA ASP A 20 25.33 122.85 149.39
C ASP A 20 24.34 122.14 148.46
N PHE A 21 23.87 120.96 148.90
CA PHE A 21 22.78 120.25 148.24
C PHE A 21 21.43 120.88 148.61
N THR A 22 20.55 121.10 147.64
CA THR A 22 19.20 121.66 147.90
C THR A 22 18.35 120.71 148.73
N VAL A 23 17.60 121.23 149.71
CA VAL A 23 16.76 120.43 150.62
C VAL A 23 15.29 120.51 150.19
N VAL A 24 14.71 119.36 149.85
CA VAL A 24 13.28 119.15 149.59
C VAL A 24 12.61 118.69 150.90
N LEU A 25 11.27 118.70 150.96
CA LEU A 25 10.41 118.50 152.16
C LEU A 25 10.67 117.23 153.01
N ARG A 26 11.60 116.35 152.61
CA ARG A 26 12.09 115.23 153.44
C ARG A 26 13.53 114.76 153.15
N GLY A 27 14.41 115.64 152.67
CA GLY A 27 15.83 115.33 152.46
C GLY A 27 16.49 116.13 151.32
N TYR A 28 17.75 115.85 151.01
CA TYR A 28 18.48 116.47 149.90
C TYR A 28 17.96 116.04 148.52
N ASP A 29 18.13 116.89 147.50
CA ASP A 29 17.84 116.55 146.11
C ASP A 29 18.76 115.42 145.63
N ARG A 30 18.13 114.26 145.43
CA ARG A 30 18.77 113.02 145.00
C ARG A 30 19.52 113.18 143.67
N GLY A 31 19.03 114.01 142.75
CA GLY A 31 19.70 114.24 141.46
C GLY A 31 21.05 114.94 141.60
N GLN A 32 21.15 115.93 142.50
CA GLN A 32 22.42 116.63 142.78
C GLN A 32 23.41 115.72 143.52
N VAL A 33 22.92 114.92 144.48
CA VAL A 33 23.74 113.96 145.22
C VAL A 33 24.27 112.86 144.29
N ASP A 34 23.42 112.26 143.45
CA ASP A 34 23.83 111.23 142.49
C ASP A 34 24.85 111.78 141.47
N ALA A 35 24.70 113.04 141.02
CA ALA A 35 25.67 113.70 140.14
C ALA A 35 27.01 114.06 140.83
N HIS A 36 27.00 114.34 142.14
CA HIS A 36 28.22 114.55 142.91
C HIS A 36 28.93 113.22 143.24
N LEU A 37 28.18 112.19 143.62
CA LEU A 37 28.69 110.82 143.77
C LEU A 37 29.29 110.31 142.45
N GLY A 38 28.64 110.56 141.31
CA GLY A 38 29.19 110.23 139.99
C GLY A 38 30.53 110.92 139.70
N ARG A 39 30.69 112.20 140.09
CA ARG A 39 31.97 112.92 139.99
C ARG A 39 33.04 112.37 140.94
N LEU A 40 32.68 112.05 142.19
CA LEU A 40 33.61 111.42 143.15
C LEU A 40 34.06 110.03 142.68
N VAL A 41 33.14 109.21 142.15
CA VAL A 41 33.47 107.90 141.57
C VAL A 41 34.37 108.05 140.35
N ALA A 42 34.12 109.03 139.47
CA ALA A 42 35.00 109.31 138.33
C ALA A 42 36.41 109.75 138.78
N ALA A 43 36.51 110.63 139.79
CA ALA A 43 37.80 111.06 140.35
C ALA A 43 38.55 109.92 141.06
N LEU A 44 37.84 109.06 141.79
CA LEU A 44 38.41 107.86 142.41
C LEU A 44 38.97 106.90 141.35
N ASN A 45 38.17 106.57 140.33
CA ASN A 45 38.59 105.72 139.21
C ASN A 45 39.81 106.31 138.47
N GLN A 46 39.87 107.64 138.29
CA GLN A 46 41.01 108.32 137.68
C GLN A 46 42.28 108.25 138.57
N SER A 47 42.12 108.34 139.90
CA SER A 47 43.21 108.16 140.85
C SER A 47 43.74 106.72 140.86
N GLU A 48 42.85 105.72 140.83
CA GLU A 48 43.21 104.30 140.74
C GLU A 48 43.94 103.99 139.43
N GLN A 49 43.50 104.54 138.29
CA GLN A 49 44.20 104.42 137.00
C GLN A 49 45.61 105.04 137.05
N ALA A 50 45.74 106.27 137.55
CA ALA A 50 47.03 106.94 137.68
C ALA A 50 48.01 106.18 138.60
N ARG A 51 47.50 105.59 139.68
CA ARG A 51 48.27 104.70 140.56
C ARG A 51 48.69 103.43 139.83
N GLY A 52 47.80 102.79 139.07
CA GLY A 52 48.11 101.60 138.28
C GLY A 52 49.23 101.85 137.25
N GLU A 53 49.21 102.99 136.56
CA GLU A 53 50.30 103.39 135.65
C GLU A 53 51.64 103.60 136.38
N ALA A 54 51.61 104.21 137.57
CA ALA A 54 52.82 104.41 138.37
C ALA A 54 53.44 103.09 138.85
N GLU A 55 52.60 102.14 139.31
CA GLU A 55 53.04 100.79 139.69
C GLU A 55 53.65 100.04 138.49
N GLN A 56 53.08 100.15 137.29
CA GLN A 56 53.67 99.56 136.07
C GLN A 56 55.05 100.14 135.75
N ARG A 57 55.21 101.48 135.77
CA ARG A 57 56.50 102.14 135.51
C ARG A 57 57.59 101.74 136.51
N MET A 58 57.23 101.55 137.78
CA MET A 58 58.16 101.07 138.82
C MET A 58 58.62 99.63 138.55
N ASN A 59 57.69 98.74 138.19
CA ASN A 59 58.00 97.34 137.87
C ASN A 59 58.96 97.21 136.67
N ASP A 60 58.78 98.01 135.62
CA ASP A 60 59.67 98.00 134.45
C ASP A 60 61.06 98.56 134.77
N ALA A 61 61.17 99.58 135.63
CA ALA A 61 62.46 100.08 136.11
C ALA A 61 63.23 98.99 136.89
N GLN A 62 62.56 98.25 137.78
CA GLN A 62 63.18 97.14 138.53
C GLN A 62 63.66 96.01 137.61
N ARG A 63 62.92 95.69 136.54
CA ARG A 63 63.33 94.68 135.54
C ARG A 63 64.60 95.09 134.81
N ARG A 64 64.73 96.37 134.41
CA ARG A 64 65.92 96.90 133.74
C ARG A 64 67.15 96.86 134.64
N LEU A 65 67.00 97.15 135.93
CA LEU A 65 68.10 97.10 136.90
C LEU A 65 68.70 95.69 137.01
N ARG A 66 67.86 94.66 137.21
CA ARG A 66 68.30 93.25 137.28
C ARG A 66 69.03 92.77 136.02
N GLN A 67 68.60 93.24 134.84
CA GLN A 67 69.28 92.91 133.57
C GLN A 67 70.67 93.56 133.46
N ALA A 68 70.88 94.74 134.06
CA ALA A 68 72.20 95.38 134.10
C ALA A 68 73.16 94.66 135.06
N GLU A 69 72.67 94.27 136.25
CA GLU A 69 73.43 93.50 137.25
C GLU A 69 73.93 92.15 136.68
N GLN A 70 73.06 91.42 135.97
CA GLN A 70 73.45 90.16 135.31
C GLN A 70 74.56 90.34 134.27
N ARG A 71 74.58 91.47 133.55
CA ARG A 71 75.62 91.77 132.55
C ARG A 71 76.97 92.10 133.19
N LEU A 72 76.98 92.78 134.34
CA LEU A 72 78.20 93.07 135.09
C LEU A 72 78.88 91.78 135.56
N ASN A 73 78.15 90.91 136.25
CA ASN A 73 78.69 89.63 136.74
C ASN A 73 79.28 88.76 135.60
N ALA A 74 78.64 88.76 134.42
CA ALA A 74 79.12 88.01 133.26
C ALA A 74 80.40 88.59 132.62
N LEU A 75 80.70 89.88 132.83
CA LEU A 75 81.95 90.51 132.39
C LEU A 75 83.08 90.27 133.39
N GLU A 76 82.79 90.30 134.70
CA GLU A 76 83.76 90.02 135.76
C GLU A 76 84.31 88.58 135.67
N GLN A 77 83.45 87.59 135.40
CA GLN A 77 83.87 86.20 135.20
C GLN A 77 84.85 86.04 134.02
N LYS A 78 84.54 86.65 132.86
CA LYS A 78 85.43 86.61 131.68
C LYS A 78 86.80 87.24 131.95
N LEU A 79 86.84 88.30 132.76
CA LEU A 79 88.09 88.93 133.18
C LEU A 79 88.93 87.97 134.05
N ALA A 80 88.32 87.29 135.01
CA ALA A 80 89.00 86.30 135.84
C ALA A 80 89.58 85.13 135.03
N ASP A 81 88.82 84.55 134.10
CA ASP A 81 89.28 83.46 133.23
C ASP A 81 90.46 83.89 132.35
N SER A 82 90.40 85.11 131.79
CA SER A 82 91.46 85.63 130.91
C SER A 82 92.80 85.84 131.64
N ASN A 83 92.76 86.27 132.92
CA ASN A 83 93.98 86.42 133.73
C ASN A 83 94.65 85.08 134.02
N LYS A 84 93.88 84.02 134.28
CA LYS A 84 94.43 82.69 134.59
C LYS A 84 95.22 82.11 133.42
N LEU A 85 94.71 82.26 132.20
CA LEU A 85 95.39 81.83 130.96
C LEU A 85 96.73 82.55 130.75
N LEU A 86 96.88 83.79 131.23
CA LEU A 86 98.13 84.55 131.15
C LEU A 86 99.18 84.10 132.16
N GLU A 87 98.79 83.62 133.35
CA GLU A 87 99.76 83.06 134.32
C GLU A 87 100.35 81.74 133.82
N GLU A 88 99.53 80.85 133.26
CA GLU A 88 99.94 79.54 132.75
C GLU A 88 100.98 79.63 131.61
N ASN A 89 100.91 80.68 130.79
CA ASN A 89 101.85 80.91 129.68
C ASN A 89 103.25 81.40 130.15
N ASN A 90 103.34 82.07 131.31
CA ASN A 90 104.57 82.71 131.78
C ASN A 90 105.53 81.80 132.57
N ARG A 91 105.16 80.52 132.83
CA ARG A 91 106.00 79.57 133.59
C ARG A 91 106.07 78.18 132.93
N PRO A 92 106.91 77.97 131.90
CA PRO A 92 107.10 76.67 131.29
C PRO A 92 107.78 75.68 132.27
N THR A 93 107.06 74.62 132.64
CA THR A 93 107.58 73.48 133.43
C THR A 93 107.64 72.22 132.57
N LEU A 94 108.44 71.22 132.96
CA LEU A 94 108.61 69.97 132.20
C LEU A 94 107.28 69.21 131.96
N SER A 95 106.29 69.38 132.85
CA SER A 95 104.95 68.81 132.67
C SER A 95 104.20 69.37 131.46
N GLY A 96 104.48 70.63 131.07
CA GLY A 96 103.85 71.30 129.93
C GLY A 96 104.32 70.82 128.56
N LEU A 97 105.46 70.11 128.50
CA LEU A 97 105.93 69.46 127.27
C LEU A 97 105.14 68.18 126.97
N GLY A 98 104.82 67.39 127.99
CA GLY A 98 103.97 66.19 127.85
C GLY A 98 102.57 66.56 127.33
N THR A 99 101.92 67.55 127.95
CA THR A 99 100.61 68.04 127.52
C THR A 99 100.66 68.66 126.11
N ARG A 100 101.76 69.30 125.71
CA ARG A 100 101.93 69.79 124.33
C ARG A 100 102.07 68.66 123.31
N VAL A 101 102.78 67.57 123.64
CA VAL A 101 102.88 66.40 122.75
C VAL A 101 101.53 65.69 122.65
N GLU A 102 100.79 65.56 123.76
CA GLU A 102 99.42 65.05 123.77
C GLU A 102 98.48 65.91 122.91
N GLN A 103 98.59 67.25 123.00
CA GLN A 103 97.86 68.18 122.12
C GLN A 103 98.22 68.01 120.64
N ILE A 104 99.49 67.80 120.29
CA ILE A 104 99.91 67.57 118.90
C ILE A 104 99.38 66.23 118.38
N LEU A 105 99.46 65.16 119.18
CA LEU A 105 98.92 63.85 118.78
C LEU A 105 97.40 63.88 118.66
N ARG A 106 96.71 64.55 119.58
CA ARG A 106 95.26 64.76 119.52
C ARG A 106 94.86 65.59 118.31
N LEU A 107 95.58 66.67 117.99
CA LEU A 107 95.35 67.48 116.79
C LEU A 107 95.61 66.67 115.51
N ALA A 108 96.64 65.82 115.49
CA ALA A 108 96.92 64.94 114.34
C ALA A 108 95.87 63.82 114.19
N GLU A 109 95.34 63.29 115.29
CA GLU A 109 94.23 62.33 115.27
C GLU A 109 92.91 62.99 114.85
N GLU A 110 92.64 64.21 115.31
CA GLU A 110 91.51 65.05 114.89
C GLU A 110 91.60 65.35 113.39
N GLN A 111 92.73 65.87 112.90
CA GLN A 111 92.99 66.09 111.47
C GLN A 111 92.89 64.81 110.62
N ALA A 112 93.40 63.68 111.11
CA ALA A 112 93.29 62.40 110.39
C ALA A 112 91.85 61.88 110.35
N ASN A 113 91.05 62.13 111.39
CA ASN A 113 89.63 61.78 111.43
C ASN A 113 88.80 62.75 110.57
N ASP A 114 89.14 64.04 110.55
CA ASP A 114 88.54 65.05 109.68
C ASP A 114 88.77 64.70 108.22
N HIS A 115 90.01 64.48 107.79
CA HIS A 115 90.32 64.05 106.42
C HIS A 115 89.67 62.71 106.04
N ARG A 116 89.55 61.76 106.97
CA ARG A 116 88.76 60.53 106.76
C ARG A 116 87.26 60.81 106.62
N SER A 117 86.73 61.82 107.31
CA SER A 117 85.33 62.24 107.20
C SER A 117 85.06 62.99 105.90
N GLU A 118 85.98 63.84 105.47
CA GLU A 118 85.98 64.56 104.19
C GLU A 118 86.01 63.56 103.03
N ALA A 119 87.02 62.68 102.99
CA ALA A 119 87.15 61.66 101.95
C ALA A 119 85.93 60.70 101.90
N LYS A 120 85.29 60.41 103.04
CA LYS A 120 84.02 59.66 103.08
C LYS A 120 82.88 60.47 102.47
N ARG A 121 82.69 61.73 102.86
CA ARG A 121 81.65 62.62 102.30
C ARG A 121 81.82 62.82 100.79
N GLU A 122 83.06 63.00 100.33
CA GLU A 122 83.40 63.10 98.90
C GLU A 122 83.09 61.79 98.17
N SER A 123 83.49 60.64 98.72
CA SER A 123 83.19 59.31 98.14
C SER A 123 81.68 59.04 98.07
N GLU A 124 80.94 59.37 99.14
CA GLU A 124 79.47 59.28 99.17
C GLU A 124 78.83 60.24 98.17
N GLY A 125 79.37 61.45 98.02
CA GLY A 125 79.00 62.42 96.98
C GLY A 125 79.17 61.84 95.58
N ILE A 126 80.37 61.37 95.23
CA ILE A 126 80.68 60.75 93.92
C ILE A 126 79.78 59.53 93.67
N LEU A 127 79.60 58.64 94.65
CA LEU A 127 78.71 57.48 94.52
C LEU A 127 77.25 57.88 94.36
N SER A 128 76.79 58.96 95.00
CA SER A 128 75.43 59.47 94.84
C SER A 128 75.21 60.07 93.44
N ALA A 129 76.17 60.85 92.94
CA ALA A 129 76.16 61.42 91.60
C ALA A 129 76.19 60.33 90.52
N ALA A 130 77.13 59.37 90.61
CA ALA A 130 77.22 58.26 89.68
C ALA A 130 75.97 57.36 89.68
N ARG A 131 75.31 57.18 90.84
CA ARG A 131 74.02 56.48 90.94
C ARG A 131 72.87 57.26 90.32
N LEU A 132 72.88 58.59 90.41
CA LEU A 132 71.88 59.45 89.77
C LEU A 132 72.05 59.42 88.25
N GLU A 133 73.27 59.62 87.76
CA GLU A 133 73.63 59.56 86.34
C GLU A 133 73.31 58.19 85.73
N ALA A 134 73.68 57.09 86.40
CA ALA A 134 73.34 55.74 85.95
C ALA A 134 71.82 55.52 85.87
N ARG A 135 71.03 56.06 86.82
CA ARG A 135 69.56 56.00 86.76
C ARG A 135 69.04 56.79 85.56
N GLU A 136 69.47 58.03 85.38
CA GLU A 136 69.09 58.86 84.24
C GLU A 136 69.41 58.18 82.89
N ILE A 137 70.58 57.57 82.74
CA ILE A 137 70.95 56.81 81.55
C ILE A 137 70.00 55.63 81.35
N THR A 138 69.71 54.85 82.40
CA THR A 138 68.78 53.72 82.28
C THR A 138 67.34 54.14 81.97
N ASP A 139 66.89 55.27 82.49
CA ASP A 139 65.53 55.75 82.28
C ASP A 139 65.37 56.43 80.91
N LYS A 140 66.40 57.15 80.42
CA LYS A 140 66.50 57.61 79.02
C LYS A 140 66.47 56.43 78.05
N ALA A 141 67.32 55.42 78.25
CA ALA A 141 67.37 54.23 77.40
C ALA A 141 66.05 53.43 77.42
N ARG A 142 65.37 53.33 78.57
CA ARG A 142 64.02 52.73 78.67
C ARG A 142 62.97 53.54 77.93
N ALA A 143 62.99 54.88 78.04
CA ALA A 143 62.06 55.75 77.34
C ALA A 143 62.24 55.68 75.82
N GLU A 144 63.48 55.69 75.33
CA GLU A 144 63.82 55.51 73.91
C GLU A 144 63.39 54.13 73.39
N ALA A 145 63.68 53.05 74.12
CA ALA A 145 63.24 51.70 73.75
C ALA A 145 61.70 51.57 73.74
N ALA A 146 61.00 52.19 74.69
CA ALA A 146 59.55 52.22 74.72
C ALA A 146 58.97 53.02 73.55
N ALA A 147 59.57 54.16 73.20
CA ALA A 147 59.17 54.97 72.05
C ALA A 147 59.40 54.23 70.73
N MET A 148 60.55 53.58 70.55
CA MET A 148 60.88 52.77 69.37
C MET A 148 59.96 51.55 69.23
N LYS A 149 59.60 50.91 70.34
CA LYS A 149 58.59 49.85 70.34
C LYS A 149 57.22 50.39 69.92
N ALA A 150 56.81 51.53 70.45
CA ALA A 150 55.53 52.15 70.14
C ALA A 150 55.45 52.73 68.71
N THR A 151 56.56 53.09 68.06
CA THR A 151 56.59 53.36 66.61
C THR A 151 56.46 52.05 65.82
N ALA A 152 57.30 51.05 66.11
CA ALA A 152 57.28 49.77 65.40
C ALA A 152 55.92 49.05 65.47
N GLU A 153 55.23 49.09 66.62
CA GLU A 153 53.88 48.53 66.78
C GLU A 153 52.82 49.29 65.96
N ARG A 154 52.94 50.62 65.84
CA ARG A 154 52.07 51.44 64.97
C ARG A 154 52.33 51.17 63.50
N ASP A 155 53.58 51.12 63.09
CA ASP A 155 53.98 50.91 61.68
C ASP A 155 53.59 49.49 61.22
N ALA A 156 53.80 48.47 62.07
CA ALA A 156 53.32 47.11 61.84
C ALA A 156 51.79 46.98 61.91
N GLY A 157 51.10 47.87 62.64
CA GLY A 157 49.66 48.02 62.59
C GLY A 157 49.19 48.57 61.24
N GLN A 158 49.76 49.69 60.81
CA GLN A 158 49.44 50.34 59.53
C GLN A 158 49.71 49.40 58.35
N LEU A 159 50.88 48.77 58.28
CA LEU A 159 51.24 47.84 57.22
C LEU A 159 50.27 46.65 57.12
N ARG A 160 49.84 46.08 58.26
CA ARG A 160 48.80 45.04 58.27
C ARG A 160 47.48 45.56 57.73
N THR A 161 46.99 46.70 58.20
CA THR A 161 45.72 47.26 57.70
C THR A 161 45.77 47.63 56.22
N HIS A 162 46.93 48.00 55.70
CA HIS A 162 47.14 48.28 54.27
C HIS A 162 47.09 46.99 53.45
N ALA A 163 47.87 45.97 53.83
CA ALA A 163 47.88 44.67 53.16
C ALA A 163 46.52 43.94 53.24
N GLU A 164 45.78 44.10 54.34
CA GLU A 164 44.41 43.57 54.49
C GLU A 164 43.43 44.24 53.52
N ARG A 165 43.54 45.57 53.31
CA ARG A 165 42.73 46.32 52.33
C ARG A 165 43.06 45.90 50.90
N GLU A 166 44.34 45.89 50.53
CA GLU A 166 44.77 45.46 49.20
C GLU A 166 44.35 44.02 48.91
N ALA A 167 44.48 43.11 49.87
CA ALA A 167 44.01 41.74 49.74
C ALA A 167 42.48 41.65 49.60
N ALA A 168 41.72 42.52 50.26
CA ALA A 168 40.27 42.59 50.11
C ALA A 168 39.86 43.15 48.74
N GLU A 169 40.50 44.23 48.29
CA GLU A 169 40.28 44.86 46.99
C GLU A 169 40.60 43.89 45.84
N ASN A 170 41.77 43.24 45.88
CA ASN A 170 42.15 42.21 44.91
C ASN A 170 41.17 41.02 44.88
N ARG A 171 40.65 40.58 46.04
CA ARG A 171 39.61 39.54 46.11
C ARG A 171 38.29 39.98 45.52
N VAL A 172 37.88 41.25 45.70
CA VAL A 172 36.66 41.80 45.10
C VAL A 172 36.81 41.95 43.59
N GLN A 173 37.96 42.43 43.14
CA GLN A 173 38.28 42.60 41.72
C GLN A 173 38.30 41.25 40.99
N ALA A 174 39.05 40.26 41.49
CA ALA A 174 39.10 38.92 40.90
C ALA A 174 37.74 38.21 40.88
N ARG A 175 36.86 38.47 41.87
CA ARG A 175 35.48 37.97 41.86
C ARG A 175 34.65 38.61 40.75
N ARG A 176 34.71 39.95 40.62
CA ARG A 176 34.01 40.69 39.56
C ARG A 176 34.45 40.21 38.17
N GLU A 177 35.75 40.07 37.95
CA GLU A 177 36.33 39.57 36.70
C GLU A 177 35.87 38.13 36.39
N ALA A 178 35.88 37.24 37.38
CA ALA A 178 35.37 35.88 37.23
C ALA A 178 33.86 35.85 36.91
N ASP A 179 33.05 36.71 37.53
CA ASP A 179 31.61 36.78 37.28
C ASP A 179 31.28 37.44 35.93
N THR A 180 32.07 38.42 35.45
CA THR A 180 31.95 38.93 34.07
C THR A 180 32.33 37.87 33.04
N LEU A 181 33.46 37.17 33.23
CA LEU A 181 33.89 36.09 32.33
C LEU A 181 32.87 34.95 32.26
N ARG A 182 32.25 34.59 33.41
CA ARG A 182 31.14 33.63 33.44
C ARG A 182 29.93 34.15 32.68
N SER A 183 29.51 35.39 32.93
CA SER A 183 28.37 36.01 32.24
C SER A 183 28.56 36.04 30.72
N ASP A 184 29.77 36.35 30.26
CA ASP A 184 30.06 36.44 28.82
C ASP A 184 30.16 35.06 28.17
N ALA A 185 30.81 34.08 28.82
CA ALA A 185 30.75 32.69 28.39
C ALA A 185 29.31 32.14 28.35
N ASP A 186 28.45 32.52 29.31
CA ASP A 186 27.04 32.17 29.33
C ASP A 186 26.23 32.80 28.18
N ARG A 187 26.62 34.01 27.73
CA ARG A 187 26.02 34.69 26.57
C ARG A 187 26.49 34.05 25.27
N GLU A 188 27.79 33.86 25.09
CA GLU A 188 28.40 33.23 23.91
C GLU A 188 27.87 31.80 23.72
N THR A 189 27.81 30.98 24.78
CA THR A 189 27.26 29.62 24.68
C THR A 189 25.77 29.61 24.35
N LYS A 190 24.97 30.59 24.81
CA LYS A 190 23.57 30.76 24.38
C LYS A 190 23.48 31.20 22.92
N GLN A 191 24.29 32.16 22.48
CA GLN A 191 24.35 32.62 21.09
C GLN A 191 24.74 31.48 20.13
N LEU A 192 25.82 30.76 20.43
CA LEU A 192 26.26 29.59 19.66
C LEU A 192 25.17 28.51 19.59
N ARG A 193 24.47 28.24 20.69
CA ARG A 193 23.32 27.32 20.69
C ARG A 193 22.16 27.82 19.82
N THR A 194 21.86 29.12 19.81
CA THR A 194 20.80 29.67 18.94
C THR A 194 21.19 29.65 17.46
N VAL A 195 22.44 29.98 17.13
CA VAL A 195 22.95 29.96 15.74
C VAL A 195 22.99 28.52 15.21
N THR A 196 23.60 27.59 15.95
CA THR A 196 23.66 26.18 15.54
C THR A 196 22.27 25.53 15.46
N ALA A 197 21.32 25.90 16.33
CA ALA A 197 19.93 25.45 16.20
C ALA A 197 19.24 25.98 14.93
N HIS A 198 19.53 27.22 14.52
CA HIS A 198 19.04 27.80 13.27
C HIS A 198 19.65 27.11 12.06
N GLU A 199 20.97 26.97 12.01
CA GLU A 199 21.69 26.28 10.93
C GLU A 199 21.20 24.83 10.76
N VAL A 200 21.00 24.09 11.87
CA VAL A 200 20.45 22.73 11.83
C VAL A 200 19.00 22.72 11.35
N ALA A 201 18.18 23.72 11.67
CA ALA A 201 16.81 23.83 11.18
C ALA A 201 16.76 24.16 9.67
N GLU A 202 17.63 25.06 9.20
CA GLU A 202 17.77 25.38 7.77
C GLU A 202 18.27 24.18 6.97
N LEU A 203 19.34 23.51 7.41
CA LEU A 203 19.88 22.30 6.77
C LEU A 203 18.86 21.16 6.73
N LYS A 204 18.04 21.00 7.78
CA LYS A 204 16.92 20.05 7.74
C LYS A 204 15.88 20.46 6.71
N SER A 205 15.49 21.74 6.68
CA SER A 205 14.50 22.21 5.70
C SER A 205 15.00 22.14 4.25
N THR A 206 16.30 22.32 3.98
CA THR A 206 16.83 22.14 2.62
C THR A 206 16.84 20.67 2.23
N VAL A 207 17.35 19.78 3.08
CA VAL A 207 17.35 18.33 2.84
C VAL A 207 15.92 17.77 2.68
N GLU A 208 14.96 18.22 3.48
CA GLU A 208 13.55 17.82 3.34
C GLU A 208 12.95 18.25 1.99
N ARG A 209 13.28 19.47 1.50
CA ARG A 209 12.86 19.95 0.18
C ARG A 209 13.55 19.20 -0.96
N GLU A 210 14.84 18.90 -0.83
CA GLU A 210 15.59 18.11 -1.81
C GLU A 210 15.05 16.68 -1.90
N VAL A 211 14.81 16.02 -0.77
CA VAL A 211 14.20 14.68 -0.72
C VAL A 211 12.79 14.69 -1.30
N ALA A 212 11.98 15.70 -1.00
CA ALA A 212 10.64 15.85 -1.59
C ALA A 212 10.71 16.06 -3.13
N SER A 213 11.66 16.88 -3.60
CA SER A 213 11.91 17.10 -5.02
C SER A 213 12.33 15.81 -5.74
N LEU A 214 13.33 15.09 -5.18
CA LEU A 214 13.83 13.83 -5.72
C LEU A 214 12.77 12.72 -5.74
N ARG A 215 11.89 12.66 -4.73
CA ARG A 215 10.73 11.76 -4.74
C ARG A 215 9.75 12.14 -5.86
N ALA A 216 9.42 13.42 -5.99
CA ALA A 216 8.51 13.88 -7.04
C ALA A 216 9.07 13.68 -8.46
N THR A 217 10.39 13.79 -8.68
CA THR A 217 11.00 13.45 -9.97
C THR A 217 10.99 11.95 -10.21
N ALA A 218 11.37 11.13 -9.23
CA ALA A 218 11.34 9.66 -9.35
C ALA A 218 9.91 9.13 -9.60
N GLU A 219 8.89 9.67 -8.94
CA GLU A 219 7.48 9.32 -9.18
C GLU A 219 7.01 9.69 -10.60
N ARG A 220 7.46 10.85 -11.12
CA ARG A 220 7.20 11.26 -12.51
C ARG A 220 7.91 10.34 -13.51
N GLU A 221 9.15 9.96 -13.26
CA GLU A 221 9.90 9.02 -14.10
C GLU A 221 9.26 7.62 -14.10
N ILE A 222 8.88 7.10 -12.93
CA ILE A 222 8.19 5.81 -12.79
C ILE A 222 6.84 5.83 -13.52
N THR A 223 6.06 6.90 -13.41
CA THR A 223 4.77 7.03 -14.11
C THR A 223 4.95 7.18 -15.62
N GLN A 224 5.96 7.92 -16.09
CA GLN A 224 6.32 8.01 -17.52
C GLN A 224 6.79 6.66 -18.08
N LEU A 225 7.66 5.94 -17.37
CA LEU A 225 8.14 4.62 -17.78
C LEU A 225 7.00 3.60 -17.83
N ARG A 226 6.08 3.61 -16.84
CA ARG A 226 4.87 2.78 -16.86
C ARG A 226 3.95 3.13 -18.04
N ALA A 227 3.74 4.41 -18.33
CA ALA A 227 2.94 4.85 -19.48
C ALA A 227 3.56 4.44 -20.81
N LYS A 228 4.89 4.54 -20.95
CA LYS A 228 5.63 4.08 -22.14
C LYS A 228 5.52 2.56 -22.30
N ALA A 229 5.79 1.79 -21.25
CA ALA A 229 5.66 0.33 -21.27
C ALA A 229 4.22 -0.14 -21.56
N ALA A 230 3.21 0.58 -21.07
CA ALA A 230 1.81 0.30 -21.37
C ALA A 230 1.49 0.51 -22.87
N ARG A 231 1.97 1.61 -23.47
CA ARG A 231 1.82 1.88 -24.91
C ARG A 231 2.53 0.82 -25.76
N GLU A 232 3.79 0.50 -25.46
CA GLU A 232 4.54 -0.55 -26.18
C GLU A 232 3.86 -1.93 -26.06
N ALA A 233 3.21 -2.23 -24.93
CA ALA A 233 2.44 -3.45 -24.74
C ALA A 233 1.09 -3.43 -25.50
N GLU A 234 0.46 -2.27 -25.64
CA GLU A 234 -0.77 -2.08 -26.42
C GLU A 234 -0.48 -2.13 -27.93
N GLU A 235 0.59 -1.49 -28.40
CA GLU A 235 1.10 -1.56 -29.78
C GLU A 235 1.37 -3.02 -30.17
N LYS A 236 2.16 -3.76 -29.37
CA LYS A 236 2.42 -5.19 -29.62
C LYS A 236 1.16 -6.07 -29.60
N ARG A 237 0.18 -5.75 -28.76
CA ARG A 237 -1.13 -6.44 -28.77
C ARG A 237 -1.94 -6.11 -30.03
N ALA A 238 -1.91 -4.87 -30.49
CA ALA A 238 -2.58 -4.44 -31.71
C ALA A 238 -1.92 -5.08 -32.95
N GLU A 239 -0.59 -5.14 -33.01
CA GLU A 239 0.17 -5.85 -34.05
C GLU A 239 -0.15 -7.35 -34.05
N ALA A 240 -0.12 -8.02 -32.90
CA ALA A 240 -0.48 -9.43 -32.79
C ALA A 240 -1.95 -9.68 -33.19
N THR A 241 -2.86 -8.77 -32.85
CA THR A 241 -4.28 -8.86 -33.24
C THR A 241 -4.44 -8.70 -34.74
N LYS A 242 -3.75 -7.73 -35.37
CA LYS A 242 -3.71 -7.54 -36.83
C LYS A 242 -3.17 -8.76 -37.54
N LEU A 243 -2.04 -9.31 -37.08
CA LEU A 243 -1.47 -10.54 -37.66
C LEU A 243 -2.45 -11.73 -37.58
N LEU A 244 -3.22 -11.82 -36.49
CA LEU A 244 -4.26 -12.85 -36.33
C LEU A 244 -5.49 -12.60 -37.22
N THR A 245 -5.90 -11.34 -37.45
CA THR A 245 -6.97 -11.03 -38.41
C THR A 245 -6.51 -11.27 -39.84
N ASP A 246 -5.33 -10.79 -40.24
CA ASP A 246 -4.77 -11.00 -41.58
C ASP A 246 -4.59 -12.50 -41.88
N SER A 247 -4.20 -13.29 -40.87
CA SER A 247 -4.13 -14.76 -40.95
C SER A 247 -5.51 -15.43 -41.07
N ARG A 248 -6.56 -14.87 -40.44
CA ARG A 248 -7.94 -15.35 -40.60
C ARG A 248 -8.47 -15.00 -41.98
N ASP A 249 -8.43 -13.73 -42.36
CA ASP A 249 -8.86 -13.23 -43.67
C ASP A 249 -8.16 -13.94 -44.83
N LYS A 250 -6.86 -14.27 -44.69
CA LYS A 250 -6.15 -15.08 -45.68
C LYS A 250 -6.70 -16.50 -45.73
N ARG A 251 -6.87 -17.19 -44.60
CA ARG A 251 -7.45 -18.53 -44.57
C ARG A 251 -8.88 -18.57 -45.10
N ASP A 252 -9.69 -17.55 -44.82
CA ASP A 252 -11.06 -17.47 -45.30
C ASP A 252 -11.10 -17.22 -46.82
N LYS A 253 -10.18 -16.42 -47.37
CA LYS A 253 -9.99 -16.27 -48.83
C LYS A 253 -9.50 -17.57 -49.48
N ASP A 254 -8.53 -18.25 -48.87
CA ASP A 254 -8.02 -19.54 -49.36
C ASP A 254 -9.13 -20.62 -49.36
N LEU A 255 -9.97 -20.65 -48.31
CA LEU A 255 -11.15 -21.51 -48.23
C LEU A 255 -12.23 -21.16 -49.26
N GLN A 256 -12.49 -19.87 -49.50
CA GLN A 256 -13.40 -19.42 -50.57
C GLN A 256 -12.90 -19.81 -51.96
N ALA A 257 -11.59 -19.66 -52.22
CA ALA A 257 -10.98 -20.08 -53.48
C ALA A 257 -11.12 -21.59 -53.69
N LEU A 258 -10.83 -22.41 -52.67
CA LEU A 258 -11.04 -23.86 -52.71
C LEU A 258 -12.52 -24.24 -52.89
N ALA A 259 -13.45 -23.52 -52.26
CA ALA A 259 -14.88 -23.76 -52.43
C ALA A 259 -15.35 -23.43 -53.86
N MET A 260 -14.84 -22.35 -54.47
CA MET A 260 -15.09 -22.02 -55.88
C MET A 260 -14.48 -23.06 -56.82
N GLU A 261 -13.25 -23.53 -56.58
CA GLU A 261 -12.63 -24.59 -57.37
C GLU A 261 -13.43 -25.91 -57.28
N ILE A 262 -13.90 -26.29 -56.08
CA ILE A 262 -14.77 -27.46 -55.90
C ILE A 262 -16.10 -27.28 -56.64
N ALA A 263 -16.69 -26.08 -56.60
CA ALA A 263 -17.92 -25.78 -57.33
C ALA A 263 -17.70 -25.86 -58.86
N GLU A 264 -16.62 -25.28 -59.39
CA GLU A 264 -16.27 -25.40 -60.81
C GLU A 264 -16.00 -26.85 -61.22
N ARG A 265 -15.30 -27.64 -60.40
CA ARG A 265 -15.06 -29.06 -60.68
C ARG A 265 -16.36 -29.87 -60.65
N ARG A 266 -17.29 -29.56 -59.74
CA ARG A 266 -18.64 -30.17 -59.71
C ARG A 266 -19.45 -29.79 -60.93
N GLU A 267 -19.48 -28.51 -61.30
CA GLU A 267 -20.22 -28.01 -62.46
C GLU A 267 -19.64 -28.57 -63.77
N LYS A 268 -18.31 -28.73 -63.87
CA LYS A 268 -17.65 -29.43 -65.00
C LYS A 268 -18.04 -30.91 -65.02
N ALA A 269 -18.01 -31.60 -63.88
CA ALA A 269 -18.41 -33.02 -63.79
C ALA A 269 -19.91 -33.23 -64.11
N GLU A 270 -20.78 -32.34 -63.65
CA GLU A 270 -22.22 -32.35 -63.95
C GLU A 270 -22.49 -32.03 -65.43
N ARG A 271 -21.75 -31.09 -66.03
CA ARG A 271 -21.77 -30.88 -67.49
C ARG A 271 -21.33 -32.14 -68.24
N GLU A 272 -20.18 -32.71 -67.90
CA GLU A 272 -19.70 -33.95 -68.53
C GLU A 272 -20.68 -35.12 -68.37
N GLU A 273 -21.31 -35.27 -67.21
CA GLU A 273 -22.37 -36.26 -66.97
C GLU A 273 -23.59 -35.96 -67.84
N SER A 274 -24.04 -34.70 -67.90
CA SER A 274 -25.17 -34.27 -68.73
C SER A 274 -24.91 -34.45 -70.22
N GLU A 275 -23.67 -34.26 -70.69
CA GLU A 275 -23.25 -34.50 -72.08
C GLU A 275 -23.17 -36.00 -72.39
N ARG A 276 -22.68 -36.82 -71.46
CA ARG A 276 -22.70 -38.29 -71.56
C ARG A 276 -24.14 -38.82 -71.58
N HIS A 277 -25.00 -38.32 -70.69
CA HIS A 277 -26.41 -38.69 -70.65
C HIS A 277 -27.14 -38.20 -71.92
N ALA A 278 -26.94 -36.96 -72.36
CA ALA A 278 -27.53 -36.45 -73.59
C ALA A 278 -27.05 -37.21 -74.83
N SER A 279 -25.78 -37.60 -74.91
CA SER A 279 -25.27 -38.44 -76.01
C SER A 279 -25.81 -39.87 -75.96
N GLN A 280 -25.98 -40.47 -74.78
CA GLN A 280 -26.66 -41.75 -74.59
C GLN A 280 -28.16 -41.67 -74.94
N VAL A 281 -28.86 -40.61 -74.54
CA VAL A 281 -30.26 -40.35 -74.92
C VAL A 281 -30.38 -40.13 -76.42
N ASN A 282 -29.48 -39.37 -77.04
CA ASN A 282 -29.47 -39.18 -78.50
C ASN A 282 -29.16 -40.50 -79.24
N ALA A 283 -28.27 -41.35 -78.71
CA ALA A 283 -27.97 -42.65 -79.30
C ALA A 283 -29.15 -43.63 -79.15
N THR A 284 -29.81 -43.66 -78.00
CA THR A 284 -31.02 -44.48 -77.78
C THR A 284 -32.21 -43.95 -78.58
N GLN A 285 -32.42 -42.64 -78.67
CA GLN A 285 -33.42 -42.03 -79.56
C GLN A 285 -33.18 -42.39 -81.02
N LYS A 286 -31.93 -42.40 -81.50
CA LYS A 286 -31.60 -42.89 -82.85
C LYS A 286 -31.92 -44.37 -83.03
N MET A 287 -31.55 -45.22 -82.07
CA MET A 287 -31.90 -46.65 -82.12
C MET A 287 -33.42 -46.86 -82.08
N VAL A 288 -34.16 -46.03 -81.34
CA VAL A 288 -35.64 -46.05 -81.30
C VAL A 288 -36.22 -45.54 -82.61
N SER A 289 -35.74 -44.44 -83.20
CA SER A 289 -36.22 -43.96 -84.49
C SER A 289 -35.92 -44.94 -85.63
N GLU A 290 -34.74 -45.55 -85.65
CA GLU A 290 -34.41 -46.64 -86.58
C GLU A 290 -35.27 -47.89 -86.35
N ALA A 291 -35.64 -48.19 -85.10
CA ALA A 291 -36.54 -49.28 -84.77
C ALA A 291 -37.99 -48.97 -85.16
N GLU A 292 -38.44 -47.73 -84.98
CA GLU A 292 -39.74 -47.24 -85.45
C GLU A 292 -39.82 -47.21 -86.97
N GLU A 293 -38.77 -46.77 -87.67
CA GLU A 293 -38.69 -46.83 -89.14
C GLU A 293 -38.70 -48.29 -89.62
N ARG A 294 -37.94 -49.18 -88.96
CA ARG A 294 -38.00 -50.63 -89.25
C ARG A 294 -39.37 -51.23 -88.95
N ALA A 295 -40.06 -50.77 -87.90
CA ALA A 295 -41.41 -51.19 -87.54
C ALA A 295 -42.44 -50.69 -88.56
N ARG A 296 -42.44 -49.40 -88.91
CA ARG A 296 -43.29 -48.82 -89.97
C ARG A 296 -43.04 -49.49 -91.31
N ALA A 297 -41.79 -49.72 -91.69
CA ALA A 297 -41.45 -50.48 -92.90
C ALA A 297 -41.87 -51.96 -92.82
N ALA A 298 -42.03 -52.55 -91.63
CA ALA A 298 -42.62 -53.87 -91.45
C ALA A 298 -44.16 -53.82 -91.52
N GLU A 299 -44.80 -52.82 -90.90
CA GLU A 299 -46.25 -52.58 -90.98
C GLU A 299 -46.70 -52.28 -92.41
N ASP A 300 -45.98 -51.46 -93.17
CA ASP A 300 -46.33 -51.15 -94.56
C ASP A 300 -46.14 -52.36 -95.47
N ARG A 301 -45.11 -53.18 -95.23
CA ARG A 301 -44.99 -54.50 -95.86
C ARG A 301 -46.13 -55.44 -95.44
N ALA A 302 -46.57 -55.41 -94.18
CA ALA A 302 -47.70 -56.20 -93.71
C ALA A 302 -49.02 -55.76 -94.39
N LYS A 303 -49.30 -54.45 -94.45
CA LYS A 303 -50.45 -53.87 -95.19
C LYS A 303 -50.39 -54.21 -96.68
N GLU A 304 -49.22 -54.17 -97.31
CA GLU A 304 -49.06 -54.55 -98.72
C GLU A 304 -49.30 -56.05 -98.94
N ILE A 305 -48.86 -56.91 -98.02
CA ILE A 305 -49.18 -58.35 -98.02
C ILE A 305 -50.67 -58.59 -97.80
N GLU A 306 -51.30 -57.85 -96.88
CA GLU A 306 -52.72 -57.94 -96.55
C GLU A 306 -53.59 -57.49 -97.73
N GLN A 307 -53.27 -56.37 -98.38
CA GLN A 307 -53.91 -55.93 -99.63
C GLN A 307 -53.72 -56.94 -100.77
N ARG A 308 -52.53 -57.55 -100.91
CA ARG A 308 -52.31 -58.65 -101.87
C ARG A 308 -53.16 -59.89 -101.54
N ALA A 309 -53.33 -60.21 -100.26
CA ALA A 309 -54.16 -61.32 -99.82
C ALA A 309 -55.66 -61.05 -100.03
N GLU A 310 -56.12 -59.83 -99.75
CA GLU A 310 -57.52 -59.41 -99.93
C GLU A 310 -57.90 -59.35 -101.41
N ASN A 311 -57.02 -58.81 -102.27
CA ASN A 311 -57.19 -58.87 -103.73
C ASN A 311 -57.28 -60.32 -104.22
N ARG A 312 -56.40 -61.22 -103.74
CA ARG A 312 -56.45 -62.65 -104.07
C ARG A 312 -57.73 -63.32 -103.56
N ARG A 313 -58.26 -62.90 -102.41
CA ARG A 313 -59.55 -63.37 -101.87
C ARG A 313 -60.71 -62.93 -102.78
N LEU A 314 -60.74 -61.67 -103.20
CA LEU A 314 -61.75 -61.12 -104.10
C LEU A 314 -61.70 -61.77 -105.50
N GLU A 315 -60.51 -62.03 -106.03
CA GLU A 315 -60.33 -62.79 -107.28
C GLU A 315 -60.82 -64.24 -107.15
N SER A 316 -60.51 -64.90 -106.02
CA SER A 316 -60.97 -66.26 -105.73
C SER A 316 -62.48 -66.34 -105.53
N GLU A 317 -63.10 -65.38 -104.85
CA GLU A 317 -64.56 -65.24 -104.72
C GLU A 317 -65.22 -65.05 -106.09
N ARG A 318 -64.70 -64.14 -106.92
CA ARG A 318 -65.20 -63.92 -108.30
C ARG A 318 -65.11 -65.19 -109.14
N HIS A 319 -63.97 -65.89 -109.12
CA HIS A 319 -63.80 -67.14 -109.85
C HIS A 319 -64.72 -68.26 -109.34
N SER A 320 -65.01 -68.29 -108.04
CA SER A 320 -65.95 -69.24 -107.42
C SER A 320 -67.40 -68.96 -107.85
N VAL A 321 -67.81 -67.69 -107.92
CA VAL A 321 -69.14 -67.32 -108.45
C VAL A 321 -69.26 -67.69 -109.93
N GLU A 322 -68.26 -67.33 -110.75
CA GLU A 322 -68.28 -67.59 -112.20
C GLU A 322 -68.33 -69.10 -112.52
N THR A 323 -67.64 -69.93 -111.73
CA THR A 323 -67.68 -71.40 -111.89
C THR A 323 -69.02 -72.00 -111.46
N VAL A 324 -69.65 -71.48 -110.40
CA VAL A 324 -71.01 -71.91 -109.99
C VAL A 324 -72.07 -71.51 -111.02
N GLU A 325 -71.98 -70.32 -111.62
CA GLU A 325 -72.89 -69.90 -112.69
C GLU A 325 -72.75 -70.77 -113.94
N LYS A 326 -71.51 -71.05 -114.37
CA LYS A 326 -71.24 -71.98 -115.49
C LYS A 326 -71.77 -73.39 -115.21
N ALA A 327 -71.64 -73.88 -113.97
CA ALA A 327 -72.17 -75.19 -113.58
C ALA A 327 -73.71 -75.24 -113.60
N ARG A 328 -74.39 -74.18 -113.16
CA ARG A 328 -75.87 -74.08 -113.23
C ARG A 328 -76.37 -74.09 -114.67
N ALA A 329 -75.77 -73.30 -115.56
CA ALA A 329 -76.17 -73.26 -116.96
C ALA A 329 -75.99 -74.64 -117.66
N LEU A 330 -74.94 -75.38 -117.32
CA LEU A 330 -74.71 -76.75 -117.81
C LEU A 330 -75.74 -77.76 -117.29
N ALA A 331 -76.16 -77.63 -116.03
CA ALA A 331 -77.18 -78.47 -115.42
C ALA A 331 -78.59 -78.20 -116.00
N GLU A 332 -78.97 -76.94 -116.22
CA GLU A 332 -80.25 -76.60 -116.85
C GLU A 332 -80.33 -77.10 -118.30
N LYS A 333 -79.23 -76.97 -119.05
CA LYS A 333 -79.14 -77.50 -120.42
C LYS A 333 -79.37 -79.02 -120.45
N THR A 334 -78.66 -79.79 -119.64
CA THR A 334 -78.78 -81.26 -119.60
C THR A 334 -80.17 -81.74 -119.14
N VAL A 335 -80.81 -81.04 -118.20
CA VAL A 335 -82.21 -81.34 -117.80
C VAL A 335 -83.19 -81.05 -118.94
N SER A 336 -82.95 -80.02 -119.76
CA SER A 336 -83.80 -79.74 -120.93
C SER A 336 -83.67 -80.81 -122.03
N GLU A 337 -82.44 -81.25 -122.31
CA GLU A 337 -82.13 -82.26 -123.33
C GLU A 337 -82.76 -83.61 -122.95
N ALA A 338 -82.55 -84.07 -121.71
CA ALA A 338 -83.13 -85.33 -121.20
C ALA A 338 -84.67 -85.35 -121.20
N ARG A 339 -85.33 -84.20 -120.95
CA ARG A 339 -86.80 -84.11 -121.05
C ARG A 339 -87.27 -84.30 -122.49
N SER A 340 -86.62 -83.65 -123.46
CA SER A 340 -86.97 -83.78 -124.88
C SER A 340 -86.81 -85.22 -125.39
N GLU A 341 -85.76 -85.91 -124.95
CA GLU A 341 -85.47 -87.30 -125.33
C GLU A 341 -86.48 -88.29 -124.73
N SER A 342 -86.87 -88.10 -123.45
CA SER A 342 -87.90 -88.93 -122.82
C SER A 342 -89.30 -88.77 -123.44
N GLN A 343 -89.64 -87.57 -123.93
CA GLN A 343 -90.89 -87.32 -124.63
C GLN A 343 -90.93 -87.99 -126.01
N ARG A 344 -89.78 -88.07 -126.70
CA ARG A 344 -89.64 -88.84 -127.95
C ARG A 344 -89.88 -90.33 -127.72
N LEU A 345 -89.17 -90.92 -126.75
CA LEU A 345 -89.29 -92.35 -126.42
C LEU A 345 -90.71 -92.77 -126.02
N LEU A 346 -91.47 -91.93 -125.32
CA LEU A 346 -92.87 -92.18 -124.97
C LEU A 346 -93.86 -92.02 -126.14
N GLY A 347 -93.48 -91.28 -127.19
CA GLY A 347 -94.25 -91.20 -128.44
C GLY A 347 -94.09 -92.47 -129.26
N ASP A 348 -92.85 -92.84 -129.56
CA ASP A 348 -92.49 -94.00 -130.38
C ASP A 348 -93.10 -95.30 -129.80
N ALA A 349 -92.96 -95.52 -128.48
CA ALA A 349 -93.46 -96.72 -127.80
C ALA A 349 -95.00 -96.86 -127.79
N ARG A 350 -95.76 -95.77 -127.90
CA ARG A 350 -97.24 -95.83 -127.99
C ARG A 350 -97.71 -96.25 -129.38
N GLN A 351 -97.05 -95.74 -130.41
CA GLN A 351 -97.41 -96.03 -131.80
C GLN A 351 -97.21 -97.51 -132.15
N GLU A 352 -96.16 -98.14 -131.59
CA GLU A 352 -95.87 -99.57 -131.78
C GLU A 352 -96.85 -100.49 -131.01
N ALA A 353 -97.39 -100.03 -129.86
CA ALA A 353 -98.41 -100.76 -129.10
C ALA A 353 -99.80 -100.80 -129.78
N GLU A 354 -100.17 -99.76 -130.52
CA GLU A 354 -101.44 -99.75 -131.28
C GLU A 354 -101.39 -100.65 -132.52
N ILE A 355 -100.24 -100.72 -133.20
CA ILE A 355 -100.04 -101.59 -134.38
C ILE A 355 -100.14 -103.08 -133.98
N THR A 356 -99.48 -103.45 -132.88
CA THR A 356 -99.45 -104.85 -132.39
C THR A 356 -100.81 -105.32 -131.86
N THR A 357 -101.55 -104.46 -131.16
CA THR A 357 -102.89 -104.81 -130.63
C THR A 357 -103.97 -104.93 -131.70
N GLN A 358 -103.88 -104.22 -132.83
CA GLN A 358 -104.78 -104.41 -133.97
C GLN A 358 -104.47 -105.70 -134.75
N ALA A 359 -103.20 -106.07 -134.90
CA ALA A 359 -102.80 -107.32 -135.53
C ALA A 359 -103.31 -108.55 -134.75
N ALA A 360 -103.16 -108.54 -133.41
CA ALA A 360 -103.59 -109.65 -132.56
C ALA A 360 -105.12 -109.90 -132.60
N LYS A 361 -105.95 -108.85 -132.68
CA LYS A 361 -107.42 -109.00 -132.73
C LYS A 361 -107.90 -109.74 -133.97
N ARG A 362 -107.29 -109.50 -135.14
CA ARG A 362 -107.65 -110.20 -136.39
C ARG A 362 -107.38 -111.71 -136.33
N GLN A 363 -106.31 -112.13 -135.66
CA GLN A 363 -105.98 -113.54 -135.50
C GLN A 363 -106.95 -114.32 -134.60
N VAL A 364 -107.64 -113.64 -133.67
CA VAL A 364 -108.63 -114.28 -132.78
C VAL A 364 -109.97 -114.54 -133.50
N GLU A 365 -110.37 -113.67 -134.42
CA GLU A 365 -111.64 -113.83 -135.16
C GLU A 365 -111.61 -115.03 -136.13
N ASP A 366 -110.50 -115.25 -136.83
CA ASP A 366 -110.39 -116.36 -137.79
C ASP A 366 -110.27 -117.74 -137.10
N LEU A 367 -109.60 -117.83 -135.94
CA LEU A 367 -109.56 -119.05 -135.13
C LEU A 367 -110.93 -119.42 -134.54
N THR A 368 -111.79 -118.43 -134.29
CA THR A 368 -113.15 -118.67 -133.77
C THR A 368 -114.01 -119.39 -134.82
N ARG A 369 -113.89 -119.01 -136.11
CA ARG A 369 -114.64 -119.65 -137.21
C ARG A 369 -114.27 -121.13 -137.43
N GLN A 370 -113.02 -121.52 -137.18
CA GLN A 370 -112.58 -122.90 -137.34
C GLN A 370 -113.11 -123.84 -136.23
N LYS A 371 -113.38 -123.31 -135.03
CA LYS A 371 -113.81 -124.11 -133.88
C LYS A 371 -115.24 -124.65 -134.01
N ASP A 372 -116.16 -123.84 -134.52
CA ASP A 372 -117.58 -124.19 -134.51
C ASP A 372 -117.93 -125.35 -135.47
N GLN A 373 -117.17 -125.51 -136.56
CA GLN A 373 -117.48 -126.51 -137.58
C GLN A 373 -117.00 -127.93 -137.23
N VAL A 374 -116.02 -128.09 -136.33
CA VAL A 374 -115.47 -129.39 -135.90
C VAL A 374 -116.30 -130.02 -134.77
N THR A 375 -117.06 -129.22 -134.02
CA THR A 375 -117.66 -129.67 -132.74
C THR A 375 -118.84 -130.66 -132.91
N ASN A 376 -119.45 -130.76 -134.11
CA ASN A 376 -120.66 -131.57 -134.33
C ASN A 376 -120.46 -132.94 -135.01
N GLN A 377 -119.22 -133.43 -135.17
CA GLN A 377 -118.95 -134.84 -135.53
C GLN A 377 -118.33 -135.63 -134.36
N LEU A 378 -119.15 -135.91 -133.34
CA LEU A 378 -118.80 -136.85 -132.25
C LEU A 378 -120.00 -137.63 -131.67
N GLY A 379 -121.20 -137.53 -132.27
CA GLY A 379 -122.46 -137.97 -131.68
C GLY A 379 -122.82 -139.44 -131.92
N GLN A 380 -123.24 -139.78 -133.15
CA GLN A 380 -123.97 -141.03 -133.41
C GLN A 380 -123.63 -141.68 -134.77
N MET A 381 -123.32 -142.98 -134.67
CA MET A 381 -123.30 -144.01 -135.71
C MET A 381 -122.06 -144.16 -136.62
N LEU A 382 -121.25 -145.15 -136.18
CA LEU A 382 -120.72 -146.28 -136.94
C LEU A 382 -119.34 -146.19 -137.63
N SER A 383 -118.39 -146.83 -136.94
CA SER A 383 -117.42 -147.80 -137.49
C SER A 383 -116.15 -147.26 -138.16
N GLY A 384 -115.07 -148.05 -138.07
CA GLY A 384 -113.76 -147.78 -138.68
C GLY A 384 -112.68 -147.34 -137.68
N LEU A 385 -112.41 -148.17 -136.66
CA LEU A 385 -111.37 -147.90 -135.66
C LEU A 385 -110.00 -148.43 -136.12
N SER A 386 -108.97 -147.60 -135.93
CA SER A 386 -107.51 -147.92 -135.90
C SER A 386 -106.70 -147.65 -137.16
N GLY A 387 -105.63 -146.86 -136.98
CA GLY A 387 -104.55 -146.55 -137.92
C GLY A 387 -103.72 -145.38 -137.41
N LEU A 388 -102.43 -145.59 -137.09
CA LEU A 388 -101.55 -144.62 -136.41
C LEU A 388 -100.14 -144.64 -137.06
N VAL A 389 -99.43 -143.48 -137.09
CA VAL A 389 -97.97 -143.32 -137.41
C VAL A 389 -97.63 -143.54 -138.93
N PRO A 390 -96.51 -143.09 -139.58
CA PRO A 390 -95.24 -142.40 -139.12
C PRO A 390 -94.68 -141.17 -139.94
N THR A 391 -93.64 -140.50 -139.35
CA THR A 391 -92.35 -139.91 -139.90
C THR A 391 -92.29 -139.05 -141.21
N VAL A 392 -91.21 -138.36 -141.67
CA VAL A 392 -89.74 -138.17 -141.42
C VAL A 392 -89.29 -136.75 -141.94
N GLY A 393 -88.10 -136.19 -141.59
CA GLY A 393 -87.32 -135.32 -142.53
C GLY A 393 -86.47 -134.15 -141.97
N PRO A 394 -85.36 -133.65 -142.63
CA PRO A 394 -84.31 -132.82 -141.98
C PRO A 394 -83.80 -131.51 -142.67
N ALA A 395 -82.98 -130.73 -141.91
CA ALA A 395 -81.82 -129.87 -142.30
C ALA A 395 -81.91 -128.33 -142.58
N ALA A 396 -80.90 -127.61 -142.02
CA ALA A 396 -80.15 -126.40 -142.49
C ALA A 396 -80.61 -124.90 -142.32
N ALA A 397 -79.70 -124.12 -141.71
CA ALA A 397 -79.25 -122.72 -141.98
C ALA A 397 -80.02 -121.42 -141.55
N ALA A 398 -79.21 -120.45 -141.07
CA ALA A 398 -79.29 -118.96 -141.15
C ALA A 398 -80.17 -118.07 -140.20
N GLN A 399 -79.47 -117.43 -139.23
CA GLN A 399 -79.42 -115.98 -138.87
C GLN A 399 -80.64 -115.09 -138.48
N ALA A 400 -80.43 -114.38 -137.35
CA ALA A 400 -80.63 -112.92 -137.09
C ALA A 400 -81.86 -112.36 -136.32
N VAL A 401 -81.55 -111.28 -135.58
CA VAL A 401 -82.32 -110.16 -134.96
C VAL A 401 -83.30 -110.36 -133.77
N ALA A 402 -83.17 -109.40 -132.83
CA ALA A 402 -84.17 -108.83 -131.90
C ALA A 402 -84.71 -109.70 -130.73
N ALA A 403 -85.00 -109.18 -129.53
CA ALA A 403 -84.72 -107.87 -128.90
C ALA A 403 -84.98 -107.95 -127.36
N ALA A 404 -84.84 -106.81 -126.66
CA ALA A 404 -85.09 -106.53 -125.23
C ALA A 404 -84.01 -107.00 -124.22
N ALA A 405 -83.51 -106.16 -123.29
CA ALA A 405 -83.66 -104.70 -123.13
C ALA A 405 -82.53 -104.12 -122.24
N PRO A 406 -82.07 -102.88 -122.47
CA PRO A 406 -81.22 -102.13 -121.53
C PRO A 406 -81.94 -100.90 -120.93
N ALA A 407 -81.70 -100.60 -119.65
CA ALA A 407 -82.13 -99.35 -119.03
C ALA A 407 -81.22 -98.94 -117.86
N ALA A 408 -80.78 -97.67 -117.88
CA ALA A 408 -80.64 -96.70 -116.76
C ALA A 408 -80.02 -97.10 -115.39
N ALA A 409 -79.33 -96.23 -114.64
CA ALA A 409 -78.72 -94.92 -114.92
C ALA A 409 -77.92 -94.41 -113.68
N GLN A 410 -77.11 -93.36 -113.92
CA GLN A 410 -76.75 -92.25 -113.00
C GLN A 410 -75.59 -92.34 -111.95
N PRO A 411 -74.97 -91.18 -111.60
CA PRO A 411 -73.76 -91.07 -110.76
C PRO A 411 -73.92 -90.15 -109.51
N ALA A 412 -72.88 -90.03 -108.64
CA ALA A 412 -72.58 -88.80 -107.84
C ALA A 412 -71.28 -88.88 -107.00
N ALA A 413 -70.58 -87.73 -106.87
CA ALA A 413 -69.75 -87.26 -105.72
C ALA A 413 -68.50 -88.07 -105.24
N ALA A 414 -67.56 -87.56 -104.42
CA ALA A 414 -66.91 -86.24 -104.23
C ALA A 414 -65.78 -86.35 -103.14
N GLN A 415 -64.99 -85.27 -102.93
CA GLN A 415 -64.22 -84.91 -101.69
C GLN A 415 -62.74 -85.40 -101.47
N PRO A 416 -61.94 -84.69 -100.61
CA PRO A 416 -60.50 -84.45 -100.88
C PRO A 416 -59.52 -84.65 -99.66
N THR A 417 -58.46 -83.80 -99.59
CA THR A 417 -57.45 -83.52 -98.51
C THR A 417 -56.21 -84.42 -98.36
N PRO A 418 -55.06 -83.80 -98.07
CA PRO A 418 -54.32 -84.11 -96.83
C PRO A 418 -53.92 -82.85 -96.02
N ALA A 419 -53.55 -83.06 -94.75
CA ALA A 419 -53.08 -82.04 -93.81
C ALA A 419 -51.61 -82.29 -93.38
N ALA A 420 -50.98 -81.28 -92.78
CA ALA A 420 -49.57 -81.23 -92.35
C ALA A 420 -49.47 -81.29 -90.80
N PRO A 421 -48.48 -80.69 -90.09
CA PRO A 421 -46.99 -80.69 -90.18
C PRO A 421 -46.32 -80.95 -88.78
N ALA A 422 -45.09 -80.44 -88.60
CA ALA A 422 -44.42 -79.95 -87.36
C ALA A 422 -43.40 -80.89 -86.66
N ALA A 423 -42.46 -80.44 -85.82
CA ALA A 423 -41.61 -79.21 -85.71
C ALA A 423 -40.67 -79.38 -84.49
N GLU A 424 -39.49 -78.73 -84.42
CA GLU A 424 -38.57 -78.85 -83.26
C GLU A 424 -37.83 -77.54 -82.91
N ALA A 425 -37.24 -77.45 -81.72
CA ALA A 425 -36.79 -76.21 -81.05
C ALA A 425 -35.26 -76.15 -80.74
N PRO A 426 -34.70 -75.00 -80.29
CA PRO A 426 -33.31 -74.85 -79.87
C PRO A 426 -33.11 -74.65 -78.34
N ALA A 427 -31.86 -74.60 -77.85
CA ALA A 427 -31.52 -74.61 -76.41
C ALA A 427 -30.15 -73.98 -76.01
N GLN A 428 -29.91 -73.80 -74.69
CA GLN A 428 -28.59 -73.68 -73.96
C GLN A 428 -27.77 -72.34 -74.09
N ARG A 429 -26.78 -71.93 -73.26
CA ARG A 429 -26.23 -72.16 -71.86
C ARG A 429 -25.12 -71.06 -71.61
N THR A 430 -24.92 -70.40 -70.46
CA THR A 430 -24.26 -70.67 -69.12
C THR A 430 -22.72 -70.92 -69.06
N GLY A 431 -22.02 -70.25 -68.12
CA GLY A 431 -20.63 -70.48 -67.59
C GLY A 431 -19.84 -69.15 -67.41
N GLU A 432 -19.32 -68.70 -66.25
CA GLU A 432 -18.22 -69.21 -65.35
C GLU A 432 -16.79 -68.94 -65.89
N ASP A 433 -15.72 -68.60 -65.13
CA ASP A 433 -15.48 -68.17 -63.71
C ASP A 433 -14.02 -67.57 -63.59
N ASP A 434 -13.41 -67.54 -62.38
CA ASP A 434 -11.96 -67.35 -62.01
C ASP A 434 -11.37 -65.90 -61.91
N ALA A 435 -10.42 -65.54 -61.01
CA ALA A 435 -9.82 -66.20 -59.83
C ALA A 435 -9.02 -65.20 -58.90
N ASP A 436 -8.61 -65.67 -57.71
CA ASP A 436 -7.88 -64.99 -56.60
C ASP A 436 -6.38 -64.65 -56.82
N VAL A 437 -5.70 -63.99 -55.83
CA VAL A 437 -4.48 -64.50 -55.08
C VAL A 437 -3.67 -63.42 -54.26
N GLU A 438 -3.30 -63.77 -52.99
CA GLU A 438 -2.17 -63.37 -52.05
C GLU A 438 -1.69 -61.88 -51.90
N ALA A 439 -1.40 -61.26 -50.72
CA ALA A 439 -0.67 -61.58 -49.44
C ALA A 439 0.88 -61.36 -49.50
N PRO A 440 1.68 -61.14 -48.40
CA PRO A 440 1.42 -60.83 -46.96
C PRO A 440 2.34 -59.74 -46.27
N GLU A 441 2.16 -59.52 -44.94
CA GLU A 441 3.14 -59.05 -43.90
C GLU A 441 3.74 -57.60 -43.96
N VAL A 442 4.46 -56.97 -42.97
CA VAL A 442 4.99 -57.28 -41.60
C VAL A 442 4.89 -56.02 -40.62
N ALA A 443 5.27 -56.21 -39.34
CA ALA A 443 5.70 -55.30 -38.22
C ALA A 443 6.01 -53.79 -38.47
N ALA A 444 5.85 -52.85 -37.51
CA ALA A 444 6.50 -52.79 -36.18
C ALA A 444 5.98 -51.63 -35.27
N LYS A 445 6.39 -51.62 -33.97
CA LYS A 445 6.05 -50.57 -32.97
C LYS A 445 7.17 -49.53 -32.77
N GLY A 446 6.77 -48.26 -32.76
CA GLY A 446 7.13 -47.20 -31.79
C GLY A 446 8.59 -46.90 -31.42
N SER A 447 9.05 -45.70 -31.81
CA SER A 447 9.69 -44.67 -30.95
C SER A 447 9.68 -43.33 -31.68
#